data_AF-A0A0E9LR87-F1
#
_entry.id   AF-A0A0E9LR87-F1
#
_cell.length_a   1.000
_cell.length_b   1.000
_cell.length_c   1.000
_cell.angle_alpha   90.00
_cell.angle_beta   90.00
_cell.angle_gamma   90.00
#
_symmetry.space_group_name_H-M   'P 1'
#
loop_
_entity.id
_entity.type
_entity.pdbx_description
1 polymer ?
#
loop_
_entity_poly.entity_id
_entity_poly.type
_entity_poly.pdbx_seq_one_letter_code
_entity_poly.pdbx_strand_id
1 'polypeptide(L)'
;MAGKPVATIGSMHVCPMISGTVPHVGGPVTGPGAPNVLINGQPVALMGDMCVCAGGPDTIAQGEPGVLINGTPVATMGSMTAHGGSLVMGEPNVFISTATPQKKATLPIHRIPFPKITLLDHVGAAIKRKSADLKQARENQKQLKEAAEEGEEDAPVKITNVRLVDAQRRRKRAVKLGEKAFVLATVHNAKDGETATIVLRHDSLEGEEMVTLQGEVKDGEVLVEWHADSNYYKADGHE
;
A
#
# COMPACT_ATOMS: atom_id res chain seq x y z
N MET A 1 -19.49 -10.77 -16.49
CA MET A 1 -18.43 -9.76 -16.67
C MET A 1 -17.38 -10.36 -17.59
N ALA A 2 -16.95 -9.65 -18.64
CA ALA A 2 -15.85 -10.14 -19.47
C ALA A 2 -14.55 -10.10 -18.64
N GLY A 3 -13.84 -11.22 -18.57
CA GLY A 3 -12.56 -11.25 -17.87
C GLY A 3 -11.50 -10.43 -18.61
N LYS A 4 -10.50 -9.94 -17.86
CA LYS A 4 -9.36 -9.19 -18.40
C LYS A 4 -8.19 -10.15 -18.64
N PRO A 5 -7.54 -10.12 -19.81
CA PRO A 5 -6.33 -10.92 -20.08
C PRO A 5 -5.24 -10.66 -19.04
N VAL A 6 -4.63 -11.72 -18.53
CA VAL A 6 -3.50 -11.65 -17.58
C VAL A 6 -2.25 -11.20 -18.31
N ALA A 7 -1.50 -10.24 -17.76
CA ALA A 7 -0.22 -9.85 -18.33
C ALA A 7 0.90 -10.79 -17.87
N THR A 8 1.86 -11.02 -18.75
CA THR A 8 3.08 -11.82 -18.55
C THR A 8 4.31 -10.97 -18.80
N ILE A 9 5.48 -11.45 -18.39
CA ILE A 9 6.76 -10.86 -18.84
C ILE A 9 6.81 -10.89 -20.37
N GLY A 10 7.07 -9.73 -20.98
CA GLY A 10 6.97 -9.54 -22.43
C GLY A 10 5.67 -8.86 -22.88
N SER A 11 4.62 -8.81 -22.06
CA SER A 11 3.39 -8.07 -22.38
C SER A 11 3.68 -6.58 -22.57
N MET A 12 3.07 -5.97 -23.58
CA MET A 12 3.35 -4.59 -23.96
C MET A 12 2.52 -3.58 -23.16
N HIS A 13 3.17 -2.46 -22.80
CA HIS A 13 2.49 -1.26 -22.32
C HIS A 13 2.55 -0.14 -23.36
N VAL A 14 1.68 0.85 -23.22
CA VAL A 14 1.77 2.14 -23.92
C VAL A 14 2.02 3.24 -22.91
N CYS A 15 2.81 4.24 -23.30
CA CYS A 15 3.19 5.33 -22.41
C CYS A 15 2.92 6.68 -23.10
N PRO A 16 2.02 7.53 -22.55
CA PRO A 16 1.69 8.85 -23.11
C PRO A 16 2.64 9.96 -22.63
N MET A 17 3.65 9.63 -21.83
CA MET A 17 4.60 10.60 -21.26
C MET A 17 5.56 11.17 -22.32
N ILE A 18 6.21 12.27 -21.98
CA ILE A 18 7.28 12.89 -22.78
C ILE A 18 8.35 13.46 -21.86
N SER A 19 9.62 13.31 -22.25
CA SER A 19 10.77 13.92 -21.59
C SER A 19 11.45 14.90 -22.55
N GLY A 20 11.38 16.18 -22.25
CA GLY A 20 11.77 17.28 -23.13
C GLY A 20 11.07 17.15 -24.48
N THR A 21 11.86 16.91 -25.53
CA THR A 21 11.37 16.72 -26.89
C THR A 21 11.26 15.24 -27.31
N VAL A 22 11.44 14.29 -26.39
CA VAL A 22 11.46 12.85 -26.66
C VAL A 22 10.18 12.21 -26.13
N PRO A 23 9.19 11.92 -27.00
CA PRO A 23 8.00 11.18 -26.61
C PRO A 23 8.40 9.81 -26.08
N HIS A 24 7.76 9.40 -25.00
CA HIS A 24 7.93 8.04 -24.52
C HIS A 24 7.28 7.06 -25.50
N VAL A 25 7.81 5.85 -25.51
CA VAL A 25 7.25 4.71 -26.24
C VAL A 25 7.26 3.55 -25.27
N GLY A 26 6.08 2.97 -25.05
CA GLY A 26 5.94 1.84 -24.16
C GLY A 26 6.54 0.58 -24.78
N GLY A 27 7.08 -0.27 -23.91
CA GLY A 27 7.74 -1.51 -24.24
C GLY A 27 7.24 -2.68 -23.38
N PRO A 28 7.91 -3.83 -23.44
CA PRO A 28 7.50 -5.01 -22.70
C PRO A 28 7.67 -4.85 -21.19
N VAL A 29 6.87 -5.58 -20.42
CA VAL A 29 7.13 -5.87 -19.00
C VAL A 29 8.41 -6.71 -18.89
N THR A 30 9.34 -6.30 -18.03
CA THR A 30 10.64 -6.97 -17.82
C THR A 30 10.75 -7.68 -16.48
N GLY A 31 9.86 -7.38 -15.54
CA GLY A 31 9.69 -8.18 -14.33
C GLY A 31 10.16 -7.52 -13.03
N PRO A 32 10.44 -8.32 -11.99
CA PRO A 32 10.79 -9.75 -12.04
C PRO A 32 9.66 -10.74 -12.35
N GLY A 33 8.39 -10.34 -12.23
CA GLY A 33 7.26 -11.26 -12.38
C GLY A 33 7.18 -12.32 -11.29
N ALA A 34 6.32 -13.31 -11.51
CA ALA A 34 6.19 -14.50 -10.67
C ALA A 34 6.88 -15.71 -11.32
N PRO A 35 8.18 -15.96 -11.09
CA PRO A 35 8.89 -17.07 -11.76
C PRO A 35 8.32 -18.45 -11.40
N ASN A 36 7.57 -18.55 -10.30
CA ASN A 36 6.87 -19.75 -9.86
C ASN A 36 5.49 -19.95 -10.50
N VAL A 37 4.95 -18.95 -11.20
CA VAL A 37 3.64 -19.04 -11.87
C VAL A 37 3.81 -18.61 -13.33
N LEU A 38 3.73 -19.59 -14.22
CA LEU A 38 3.96 -19.39 -15.65
C LEU A 38 2.65 -19.51 -16.42
N ILE A 39 2.41 -18.59 -17.35
CA ILE A 39 1.38 -18.70 -18.38
C ILE A 39 2.10 -18.79 -19.72
N ASN A 40 1.81 -19.83 -20.50
CA ASN A 40 2.47 -20.09 -21.79
C ASN A 40 4.01 -20.11 -21.68
N GLY A 41 4.54 -20.54 -20.53
CA GLY A 41 5.98 -20.59 -20.25
C GLY A 41 6.60 -19.26 -19.83
N GLN A 42 5.82 -18.17 -19.74
CA GLN A 42 6.28 -16.85 -19.30
C GLN A 42 5.80 -16.54 -17.87
N PRO A 43 6.64 -15.96 -17.00
CA PRO A 43 6.20 -15.54 -15.67
C PRO A 43 5.05 -14.55 -15.73
N VAL A 44 4.07 -14.69 -14.82
CA VAL A 44 2.97 -13.73 -14.68
C VAL A 44 3.52 -12.39 -14.21
N ALA A 45 3.06 -11.30 -14.82
CA ALA A 45 3.40 -9.95 -14.41
C ALA A 45 2.57 -9.53 -13.19
N LEU A 46 3.21 -8.84 -12.25
CA LEU A 46 2.63 -8.41 -10.99
C LEU A 46 2.64 -6.89 -10.86
N MET A 47 1.79 -6.37 -9.97
CA MET A 47 1.88 -4.98 -9.53
C MET A 47 3.28 -4.71 -8.94
N GLY A 48 3.94 -3.65 -9.38
CA GLY A 48 5.33 -3.34 -9.01
C GLY A 48 6.39 -3.83 -9.98
N ASP A 49 6.04 -4.67 -10.96
CA ASP A 49 6.99 -5.05 -12.01
C ASP A 49 7.36 -3.86 -12.91
N MET A 50 8.56 -3.93 -13.46
CA MET A 50 9.11 -2.92 -14.35
C MET A 50 8.71 -3.16 -15.80
N CYS A 51 8.61 -2.07 -16.56
CA CYS A 51 8.45 -2.08 -18.02
C CYS A 51 9.57 -1.28 -18.69
N VAL A 52 10.00 -1.71 -19.87
CA VAL A 52 10.88 -0.88 -20.72
C VAL A 52 10.09 0.28 -21.27
N CYS A 53 10.56 1.51 -21.08
CA CYS A 53 9.95 2.71 -21.66
C CYS A 53 11.04 3.66 -22.18
N ALA A 54 10.80 4.29 -23.34
CA ALA A 54 11.71 5.32 -23.82
C ALA A 54 11.59 6.56 -22.91
N GLY A 55 12.65 6.94 -22.21
CA GLY A 55 12.65 8.03 -21.22
C GLY A 55 12.95 7.59 -19.77
N GLY A 56 13.05 6.29 -19.53
CA GLY A 56 13.36 5.70 -18.23
C GLY A 56 12.52 4.45 -17.98
N PRO A 57 12.91 3.56 -17.05
CA PRO A 57 12.07 2.42 -16.69
C PRO A 57 10.72 2.90 -16.13
N ASP A 58 9.64 2.23 -16.52
CA ASP A 58 8.30 2.45 -15.97
C ASP A 58 7.95 1.32 -14.99
N THR A 59 6.92 1.51 -14.17
CA THR A 59 6.50 0.53 -13.16
C THR A 59 5.00 0.33 -13.21
N ILE A 60 4.54 -0.93 -13.17
CA ILE A 60 3.11 -1.25 -13.06
C ILE A 60 2.62 -0.79 -11.69
N ALA A 61 1.78 0.25 -11.67
CA ALA A 61 1.29 0.86 -10.46
C ALA A 61 0.00 0.21 -9.94
N GLN A 62 -0.71 -0.54 -10.79
CA GLN A 62 -1.99 -1.15 -10.43
C GLN A 62 -2.11 -2.63 -10.84
N GLY A 63 -2.80 -3.40 -10.00
CA GLY A 63 -3.16 -4.80 -10.25
C GLY A 63 -4.60 -5.14 -9.86
N GLU A 64 -5.03 -6.35 -10.16
CA GLU A 64 -6.34 -6.87 -9.77
C GLU A 64 -6.24 -7.52 -8.36
N PRO A 65 -6.91 -6.97 -7.33
CA PRO A 65 -6.77 -7.47 -5.95
C PRO A 65 -7.44 -8.83 -5.73
N GLY A 66 -8.39 -9.22 -6.60
CA GLY A 66 -9.10 -10.50 -6.49
C GLY A 66 -8.22 -11.73 -6.74
N VAL A 67 -7.03 -11.56 -7.30
CA VAL A 67 -6.07 -12.64 -7.52
C VAL A 67 -4.68 -12.17 -7.12
N LEU A 68 -4.13 -12.81 -6.08
CA LEU A 68 -2.80 -12.52 -5.56
C LEU A 68 -1.85 -13.67 -5.90
N ILE A 69 -0.67 -13.32 -6.43
CA ILE A 69 0.45 -14.26 -6.59
C ILE A 69 1.60 -13.74 -5.73
N ASN A 70 2.14 -14.61 -4.86
CA ASN A 70 3.16 -14.23 -3.88
C ASN A 70 2.73 -13.02 -3.01
N GLY A 71 1.44 -12.93 -2.69
CA GLY A 71 0.86 -11.81 -1.92
C GLY A 71 0.72 -10.51 -2.72
N THR A 72 1.03 -10.50 -4.01
CA THR A 72 0.99 -9.31 -4.86
C THR A 72 -0.14 -9.41 -5.89
N PRO A 73 -0.95 -8.36 -6.08
CA PRO A 73 -1.99 -8.31 -7.12
C PRO A 73 -1.44 -8.59 -8.52
N VAL A 74 -2.15 -9.41 -9.28
CA VAL A 74 -1.80 -9.74 -10.67
C VAL A 74 -2.04 -8.54 -11.59
N ALA A 75 -1.11 -8.28 -12.51
CA ALA A 75 -1.30 -7.28 -13.54
C ALA A 75 -2.13 -7.85 -14.70
N THR A 76 -3.05 -7.05 -15.23
CA THR A 76 -3.88 -7.43 -16.38
C THR A 76 -3.81 -6.37 -17.46
N MET A 77 -4.33 -6.66 -18.65
CA MET A 77 -4.64 -5.61 -19.62
C MET A 77 -5.46 -4.50 -18.95
N GLY A 78 -5.05 -3.25 -19.17
CA GLY A 78 -5.59 -2.05 -18.54
C GLY A 78 -5.00 -1.70 -17.17
N SER A 79 -4.08 -2.48 -16.61
CA SER A 79 -3.31 -2.07 -15.44
C SER A 79 -2.45 -0.84 -15.75
N MET A 80 -2.56 0.21 -14.93
CA MET A 80 -1.86 1.47 -15.12
C MET A 80 -0.41 1.42 -14.68
N THR A 81 0.43 2.28 -15.26
CA THR A 81 1.86 2.42 -14.94
C THR A 81 2.19 3.81 -14.39
N ALA A 82 3.34 3.94 -13.72
CA ALA A 82 3.79 5.18 -13.06
C ALA A 82 3.95 6.37 -14.02
N HIS A 83 4.27 6.13 -15.29
CA HIS A 83 4.31 7.18 -16.32
C HIS A 83 2.92 7.61 -16.83
N GLY A 84 1.84 7.10 -16.24
CA GLY A 84 0.46 7.36 -16.70
C GLY A 84 0.08 6.54 -17.93
N GLY A 85 0.85 5.48 -18.22
CA GLY A 85 0.56 4.50 -19.26
C GLY A 85 -0.33 3.36 -18.77
N SER A 86 -0.50 2.34 -19.61
CA SER A 86 -1.18 1.11 -19.23
C SER A 86 -0.73 -0.09 -20.06
N LEU A 87 -0.90 -1.29 -19.50
CA LEU A 87 -0.71 -2.55 -20.21
C LEU A 87 -1.81 -2.70 -21.27
N VAL A 88 -1.41 -2.91 -22.52
CA VAL A 88 -2.33 -3.08 -23.66
C VAL A 88 -2.37 -4.50 -24.18
N MET A 89 -1.52 -5.37 -23.64
CA MET A 89 -1.42 -6.76 -24.01
C MET A 89 -1.44 -7.63 -22.76
N GLY A 90 -2.02 -8.81 -22.93
CA GLY A 90 -1.97 -9.93 -21.99
C GLY A 90 -2.26 -11.22 -22.75
N GLU A 91 -2.18 -12.34 -22.05
CA GLU A 91 -2.35 -13.66 -22.63
C GLU A 91 -3.82 -13.91 -23.01
N PRO A 92 -4.12 -14.18 -24.29
CA PRO A 92 -5.49 -14.27 -24.79
C PRO A 92 -6.25 -15.51 -24.34
N ASN A 93 -5.57 -16.46 -23.68
CA ASN A 93 -6.14 -17.70 -23.17
C ASN A 93 -6.37 -17.69 -21.65
N VAL A 94 -5.94 -16.65 -20.93
CA VAL A 94 -6.10 -16.58 -19.47
C VAL A 94 -6.70 -15.25 -19.06
N PHE A 95 -7.88 -15.31 -18.45
CA PHE A 95 -8.64 -14.13 -18.05
C PHE A 95 -8.92 -14.13 -16.56
N ILE A 96 -8.80 -12.96 -15.93
CA ILE A 96 -9.22 -12.71 -14.55
C ILE A 96 -10.52 -11.92 -14.55
N SER A 97 -11.50 -12.40 -13.78
CA SER A 97 -12.74 -11.69 -13.50
C SER A 97 -13.12 -11.87 -12.04
N THR A 98 -13.70 -10.84 -11.45
CA THR A 98 -14.27 -10.91 -10.11
C THR A 98 -15.79 -11.02 -10.19
N ALA A 99 -16.41 -11.71 -9.23
CA ALA A 99 -17.87 -11.83 -9.15
C ALA A 99 -18.54 -10.46 -8.94
N THR A 100 -17.88 -9.60 -8.16
CA THR A 100 -18.28 -8.21 -7.92
C THR A 100 -17.22 -7.29 -8.51
N PRO A 101 -17.58 -6.17 -9.17
CA PRO A 101 -16.60 -5.17 -9.59
C PRO A 101 -15.80 -4.69 -8.39
N GLN A 102 -14.49 -4.95 -8.40
CA GLN A 102 -13.56 -4.43 -7.40
C GLN A 102 -12.74 -3.31 -8.02
N LYS A 103 -12.42 -2.29 -7.22
CA LYS A 103 -11.41 -1.29 -7.60
C LYS A 103 -10.06 -2.01 -7.74
N LYS A 104 -9.23 -1.57 -8.69
CA LYS A 104 -7.87 -2.08 -8.81
C LYS A 104 -7.07 -1.71 -7.56
N ALA A 105 -6.19 -2.60 -7.11
CA ALA A 105 -5.21 -2.27 -6.09
C ALA A 105 -4.16 -1.35 -6.71
N THR A 106 -3.75 -0.33 -5.96
CA THR A 106 -2.71 0.62 -6.36
C THR A 106 -1.54 0.51 -5.37
N LEU A 107 -0.31 0.66 -5.86
CA LEU A 107 0.86 0.76 -4.99
C LEU A 107 0.74 1.97 -4.04
N PRO A 108 1.30 1.89 -2.81
CA PRO A 108 1.42 3.04 -1.93
C PRO A 108 2.12 4.22 -2.61
N ILE A 109 1.72 5.44 -2.28
CA ILE A 109 2.18 6.66 -2.99
C ILE A 109 3.71 6.77 -3.03
N HIS A 110 4.37 6.39 -1.93
CA HIS A 110 5.82 6.44 -1.76
C HIS A 110 6.59 5.36 -2.54
N ARG A 111 5.89 4.37 -3.12
CA ARG A 111 6.47 3.30 -3.93
C ARG A 111 6.26 3.47 -5.43
N ILE A 112 5.46 4.44 -5.85
CA ILE A 112 5.25 4.71 -7.27
C ILE A 112 6.30 5.74 -7.72
N PRO A 113 7.24 5.36 -8.62
CA PRO A 113 8.27 6.26 -9.10
C PRO A 113 7.71 7.23 -10.17
N PHE A 114 6.91 8.21 -9.74
CA PHE A 114 6.33 9.19 -10.66
C PHE A 114 7.44 10.08 -11.29
N PRO A 115 7.52 10.18 -12.62
CA PRO A 115 8.43 11.13 -13.27
C PRO A 115 7.98 12.57 -12.98
N LYS A 116 8.96 13.45 -12.76
CA LYS A 116 8.72 14.88 -12.55
C LYS A 116 8.51 15.54 -13.90
N ILE A 117 7.33 16.12 -14.11
CA ILE A 117 7.03 16.82 -15.36
C ILE A 117 7.38 18.30 -15.19
N THR A 118 8.31 18.77 -16.01
CA THR A 118 8.90 20.10 -16.01
C THR A 118 8.29 21.01 -17.08
N LEU A 119 8.70 22.28 -17.09
CA LEU A 119 8.33 23.23 -18.16
C LEU A 119 8.92 22.84 -19.52
N LEU A 120 10.11 22.22 -19.54
CA LEU A 120 10.73 21.76 -20.80
C LEU A 120 9.87 20.67 -21.47
N ASP A 121 9.27 19.79 -20.68
CA ASP A 121 8.42 18.71 -21.19
C ASP A 121 7.14 19.29 -21.80
N HIS A 122 6.58 20.34 -21.21
CA HIS A 122 5.43 21.05 -21.77
C HIS A 122 5.72 21.68 -23.13
N VAL A 123 6.83 22.41 -23.23
CA VAL A 123 7.21 23.07 -24.48
C VAL A 123 7.57 22.03 -25.53
N GLY A 124 8.31 20.99 -25.15
CA GLY A 124 8.65 19.90 -26.05
C GLY A 124 7.42 19.11 -26.52
N ALA A 125 6.43 18.89 -25.66
CA ALA A 125 5.14 18.31 -26.06
C ALA A 125 4.39 19.18 -27.06
N ALA A 126 4.38 20.50 -26.88
CA ALA A 126 3.77 21.41 -27.85
C ALA A 126 4.48 21.35 -29.21
N ILE A 127 5.82 21.39 -29.22
CA ILE A 127 6.63 21.32 -30.44
C ILE A 127 6.44 19.98 -31.16
N LYS A 128 6.36 18.88 -30.42
CA LYS A 128 6.16 17.53 -30.97
C LYS A 128 4.69 17.17 -31.23
N ARG A 129 3.75 18.11 -31.02
CA ARG A 129 2.29 17.89 -31.13
C ARG A 129 1.78 16.75 -30.24
N LYS A 130 2.40 16.57 -29.07
CA LYS A 130 2.14 15.55 -28.06
C LYS A 130 1.54 16.13 -26.78
N SER A 131 1.00 17.34 -26.83
CA SER A 131 0.37 18.00 -25.67
C SER A 131 -0.82 17.22 -25.11
N ALA A 132 -1.58 16.53 -25.97
CA ALA A 132 -2.70 15.68 -25.55
C ALA A 132 -2.20 14.48 -24.74
N ASP A 133 -1.19 13.78 -25.24
CA ASP A 133 -0.56 12.64 -24.55
C ASP A 133 0.01 13.08 -23.20
N LEU A 134 0.73 14.21 -23.14
CA LEU A 134 1.24 14.73 -21.86
C LEU A 134 0.12 15.07 -20.87
N LYS A 135 -1.01 15.62 -21.37
CA LYS A 135 -2.19 15.87 -20.54
C LYS A 135 -2.80 14.56 -20.03
N GLN A 136 -2.90 13.55 -20.89
CA GLN A 136 -3.38 12.21 -20.51
C GLN A 136 -2.48 11.59 -19.44
N ALA A 137 -1.16 11.66 -19.62
CA ALA A 137 -0.19 11.13 -18.66
C ALA A 137 -0.38 11.74 -17.26
N ARG A 138 -0.59 13.06 -17.20
CA ARG A 138 -0.85 13.80 -15.95
C ARG A 138 -2.15 13.41 -15.28
N GLU A 139 -3.22 13.33 -16.07
CA GLU A 139 -4.53 12.97 -15.54
C GLU A 139 -4.49 11.54 -14.98
N ASN A 140 -3.87 10.62 -15.71
CA ASN A 140 -3.67 9.24 -15.26
C ASN A 140 -2.80 9.15 -14.01
N GLN A 141 -1.73 9.95 -13.92
CA GLN A 141 -0.92 10.03 -12.70
C GLN A 141 -1.71 10.60 -11.53
N LYS A 142 -2.56 11.60 -11.75
CA LYS A 142 -3.42 12.15 -10.72
C LYS A 142 -4.39 11.08 -10.19
N GLN A 143 -5.03 10.33 -11.09
CA GLN A 143 -5.90 9.21 -10.73
C GLN A 143 -5.15 8.12 -9.93
N LEU A 144 -3.89 7.83 -10.28
CA LEU A 144 -3.05 6.91 -9.51
C LEU A 144 -2.76 7.40 -8.10
N LYS A 145 -2.53 8.71 -7.92
CA LYS A 145 -2.30 9.29 -6.60
C LYS A 145 -3.56 9.23 -5.74
N GLU A 146 -4.70 9.65 -6.29
CA GLU A 146 -6.00 9.56 -5.61
C GLU A 146 -6.32 8.10 -5.25
N ALA A 147 -6.13 7.15 -6.16
CA ALA A 147 -6.37 5.73 -5.90
C ALA A 147 -5.39 5.12 -4.88
N ALA A 148 -4.15 5.63 -4.79
CA ALA A 148 -3.19 5.20 -3.78
C ALA A 148 -3.57 5.75 -2.39
N GLU A 149 -4.00 7.01 -2.31
CA GLU A 149 -4.49 7.63 -1.08
C GLU A 149 -5.75 6.92 -0.57
N GLU A 150 -6.74 6.67 -1.44
CA GLU A 150 -7.94 5.88 -1.10
C GLU A 150 -7.57 4.48 -0.58
N GLY A 151 -6.61 3.81 -1.23
CA GLY A 151 -6.15 2.48 -0.79
C GLY A 151 -5.42 2.47 0.54
N GLU A 152 -4.75 3.57 0.91
CA GLU A 152 -4.15 3.75 2.23
C GLU A 152 -5.22 4.02 3.30
N GLU A 153 -6.29 4.74 2.99
CA GLU A 153 -7.44 4.91 3.88
C GLU A 153 -8.20 3.59 4.15
N ASP A 154 -8.34 2.73 3.14
CA ASP A 154 -9.01 1.43 3.25
C ASP A 154 -8.11 0.33 3.88
N ALA A 155 -6.83 0.63 4.16
CA ALA A 155 -5.91 -0.34 4.73
C ALA A 155 -6.31 -0.70 6.18
N PRO A 156 -6.11 -1.96 6.61
CA PRO A 156 -6.51 -2.36 7.96
C PRO A 156 -5.77 -1.53 9.02
N VAL A 157 -6.51 -1.13 10.05
CA VAL A 157 -5.97 -0.40 11.21
C VAL A 157 -4.81 -1.20 11.80
N LYS A 158 -3.66 -0.54 11.95
CA LYS A 158 -2.47 -1.17 12.49
C LYS A 158 -2.01 -0.43 13.73
N ILE A 159 -1.95 -1.14 14.86
CA ILE A 159 -1.48 -0.58 16.13
C ILE A 159 -0.02 -1.02 16.33
N THR A 160 0.87 -0.08 16.64
CA THR A 160 2.31 -0.31 16.87
C THR A 160 2.81 0.47 18.09
N ASN A 161 4.04 0.18 18.54
CA ASN A 161 4.73 0.93 19.60
C ASN A 161 3.93 1.04 20.92
N VAL A 162 3.21 -0.03 21.26
CA VAL A 162 2.42 -0.11 22.51
C VAL A 162 3.37 -0.02 23.70
N ARG A 163 3.18 0.98 24.57
CA ARG A 163 4.02 1.23 25.74
C ARG A 163 3.19 1.72 26.93
N LEU A 164 3.58 1.30 28.12
CA LEU A 164 3.04 1.84 29.37
C LEU A 164 3.70 3.19 29.69
N VAL A 165 2.91 4.18 30.06
CA VAL A 165 3.35 5.53 30.43
C VAL A 165 2.66 6.04 31.70
N ASP A 166 3.26 7.01 32.37
CA ASP A 166 2.62 7.77 33.46
C ASP A 166 1.77 8.95 32.93
N ALA A 167 1.17 9.72 33.84
CA ALA A 167 0.41 10.93 33.52
C ALA A 167 1.23 12.01 32.78
N GLN A 168 2.57 11.94 32.83
CA GLN A 168 3.50 12.84 32.13
C GLN A 168 4.05 12.20 30.84
N ARG A 169 3.45 11.10 30.37
CA ARG A 169 3.86 10.33 29.19
C ARG A 169 5.27 9.72 29.27
N ARG A 170 5.83 9.57 30.48
CA ARG A 170 7.13 8.91 30.69
C ARG A 170 6.96 7.41 30.68
N ARG A 171 7.80 6.70 29.93
CA ARG A 171 7.75 5.24 29.80
C ARG A 171 7.92 4.57 31.16
N LYS A 172 6.99 3.67 31.49
CA LYS A 172 7.07 2.79 32.66
C LYS A 172 7.35 1.37 32.25
N ARG A 173 8.17 0.68 33.07
CA ARG A 173 8.40 -0.76 32.95
C ARG A 173 7.56 -1.58 33.94
N ALA A 174 7.11 -0.95 35.03
CA ALA A 174 6.28 -1.56 36.05
C ALA A 174 5.26 -0.54 36.59
N VAL A 175 4.10 -1.03 36.99
CA VAL A 175 3.00 -0.25 37.58
C VAL A 175 2.70 -0.88 38.94
N LYS A 176 2.69 -0.06 40.00
CA LYS A 176 2.30 -0.53 41.34
C LYS A 176 0.79 -0.55 41.48
N LEU A 177 0.26 -1.42 42.35
CA LEU A 177 -1.17 -1.47 42.67
C LEU A 177 -1.67 -0.08 43.12
N GLY A 178 -2.77 0.39 42.54
CA GLY A 178 -3.37 1.70 42.84
C GLY A 178 -2.69 2.89 42.13
N GLU A 179 -1.64 2.67 41.35
CA GLU A 179 -1.01 3.71 40.55
C GLU A 179 -1.71 3.85 39.19
N LYS A 180 -2.03 5.09 38.79
CA LYS A 180 -2.59 5.36 37.47
C LYS A 180 -1.53 5.14 36.39
N ALA A 181 -1.78 4.21 35.48
CA ALA A 181 -0.96 4.00 34.30
C ALA A 181 -1.79 4.24 33.05
N PHE A 182 -1.09 4.56 31.96
CA PHE A 182 -1.71 4.76 30.67
C PHE A 182 -1.02 3.89 29.64
N VAL A 183 -1.79 3.36 28.71
CA VAL A 183 -1.29 2.58 27.57
C VAL A 183 -1.29 3.52 26.39
N LEU A 184 -0.11 3.84 25.89
CA LEU A 184 0.09 4.67 24.71
C LEU A 184 0.46 3.77 23.54
N ALA A 185 -0.28 3.86 22.45
CA ALA A 185 0.02 3.15 21.22
C ALA A 185 -0.09 4.09 20.01
N THR A 186 0.69 3.81 18.97
CA THR A 186 0.61 4.52 17.70
C THR A 186 -0.34 3.75 16.78
N VAL A 187 -1.36 4.43 16.27
CA VAL A 187 -2.38 3.86 15.40
C VAL A 187 -2.13 4.36 13.98
N HIS A 188 -2.00 3.43 13.04
CA HIS A 188 -1.85 3.70 11.62
C HIS A 188 -3.15 3.33 10.91
N ASN A 189 -3.45 4.05 9.83
CA ASN A 189 -4.63 3.83 8.98
C ASN A 189 -5.96 3.92 9.75
N ALA A 190 -6.05 4.85 10.70
CA ALA A 190 -7.29 5.22 11.39
C ALA A 190 -7.40 6.73 11.41
N LYS A 191 -8.60 7.28 11.20
CA LYS A 191 -8.84 8.72 11.28
C LYS A 191 -8.89 9.17 12.74
N ASP A 192 -8.45 10.40 12.99
CA ASP A 192 -8.62 11.01 14.31
C ASP A 192 -10.11 11.08 14.67
N GLY A 193 -10.45 10.63 15.88
CA GLY A 193 -11.83 10.42 16.34
C GLY A 193 -12.33 8.97 16.24
N GLU A 194 -11.61 8.07 15.57
CA GLU A 194 -11.96 6.64 15.57
C GLU A 194 -11.62 5.97 16.90
N THR A 195 -12.37 4.92 17.26
CA THR A 195 -12.11 4.16 18.49
C THR A 195 -11.16 3.00 18.21
N ALA A 196 -9.94 3.07 18.73
CA ALA A 196 -9.00 1.96 18.70
C ALA A 196 -9.24 1.04 19.89
N THR A 197 -9.33 -0.26 19.62
CA THR A 197 -9.43 -1.31 20.64
C THR A 197 -8.07 -2.00 20.78
N ILE A 198 -7.53 -2.01 22.00
CA ILE A 198 -6.28 -2.68 22.36
C ILE A 198 -6.62 -3.83 23.31
N VAL A 199 -6.24 -5.05 22.94
CA VAL A 199 -6.32 -6.21 23.84
C VAL A 199 -4.96 -6.42 24.48
N LEU A 200 -4.89 -6.21 25.79
CA LEU A 200 -3.70 -6.47 26.58
C LEU A 200 -3.81 -7.83 27.24
N ARG A 201 -2.83 -8.70 26.99
CA ARG A 201 -2.66 -9.94 27.72
C ARG A 201 -1.65 -9.71 28.84
N HIS A 202 -2.03 -10.04 30.08
CA HIS A 202 -1.17 -9.88 31.25
C HIS A 202 -1.38 -11.01 32.26
N ASP A 203 -0.39 -11.22 33.11
CA ASP A 203 -0.48 -12.19 34.20
C ASP A 203 -1.16 -11.55 35.42
N SER A 204 -2.12 -12.25 36.03
CA SER A 204 -2.80 -11.88 37.28
C SER A 204 -2.52 -12.93 38.36
N LEU A 205 -3.00 -12.69 39.59
CA LEU A 205 -2.90 -13.65 40.69
C LEU A 205 -3.69 -14.95 40.43
N GLU A 206 -4.71 -14.89 39.56
CA GLU A 206 -5.59 -16.01 39.24
C GLU A 206 -5.24 -16.71 37.90
N GLY A 207 -4.29 -16.16 37.13
CA GLY A 207 -3.85 -16.74 35.85
C GLY A 207 -3.56 -15.71 34.77
N GLU A 208 -3.52 -16.11 33.50
CA GLU A 208 -3.47 -15.17 32.37
C GLU A 208 -4.83 -14.48 32.19
N GLU A 209 -4.84 -13.17 32.12
CA GLU A 209 -6.03 -12.35 31.90
C GLU A 209 -5.88 -11.50 30.64
N MET A 210 -7.01 -11.25 29.96
CA MET A 210 -7.08 -10.39 28.78
C MET A 210 -7.97 -9.20 29.07
N VAL A 211 -7.39 -8.00 29.06
CA VAL A 211 -8.11 -6.75 29.26
C VAL A 211 -8.29 -6.06 27.93
N THR A 212 -9.53 -5.68 27.63
CA THR A 212 -9.86 -4.89 26.45
C THR A 212 -9.92 -3.42 26.83
N LEU A 213 -9.05 -2.62 26.21
CA LEU A 213 -8.97 -1.19 26.38
C LEU A 213 -9.46 -0.50 25.12
N GLN A 214 -10.32 0.52 25.26
CA GLN A 214 -10.82 1.31 24.15
C GLN A 214 -10.45 2.77 24.36
N GLY A 215 -9.96 3.42 23.30
CA GLY A 215 -9.65 4.84 23.33
C GLY A 215 -9.83 5.47 21.97
N GLU A 216 -10.01 6.78 21.98
CA GLU A 216 -10.11 7.60 20.78
C GLU A 216 -8.70 7.89 20.21
N VAL A 217 -8.54 7.75 18.90
CA VAL A 217 -7.30 8.11 18.19
C VAL A 217 -7.22 9.63 18.05
N LYS A 218 -6.09 10.22 18.47
CA LYS A 218 -5.78 11.65 18.31
C LYS A 218 -4.33 11.80 17.87
N ASP A 219 -4.11 12.56 16.79
CA ASP A 219 -2.80 12.74 16.17
C ASP A 219 -2.10 11.40 15.85
N GLY A 220 -2.86 10.37 15.45
CA GLY A 220 -2.33 9.03 15.19
C GLY A 220 -1.86 8.26 16.43
N GLU A 221 -2.21 8.71 17.64
CA GLU A 221 -1.94 8.02 18.89
C GLU A 221 -3.23 7.72 19.66
N VAL A 222 -3.25 6.62 20.41
CA VAL A 222 -4.31 6.33 21.37
C VAL A 222 -3.70 6.22 22.76
N LEU A 223 -4.31 6.93 23.72
CA LEU A 223 -3.93 6.92 25.13
C LEU A 223 -5.11 6.42 25.95
N VAL A 224 -4.98 5.24 26.55
CA VAL A 224 -6.04 4.64 27.37
C VAL A 224 -5.57 4.53 28.81
N GLU A 225 -6.40 4.97 29.77
CA GLU A 225 -6.15 4.75 31.19
C GLU A 225 -6.28 3.26 31.49
N TRP A 226 -5.29 2.71 32.20
CA TRP A 226 -5.27 1.33 32.63
C TRP A 226 -4.95 1.27 34.11
N HIS A 227 -5.80 0.56 34.85
CA HIS A 227 -5.61 0.32 36.27
C HIS A 227 -5.01 -1.07 36.45
N ALA A 228 -3.91 -1.12 37.20
CA ALA A 228 -3.30 -2.38 37.58
C ALA A 228 -4.10 -2.99 38.73
N ASP A 229 -4.86 -4.04 38.44
CA ASP A 229 -5.72 -4.73 39.41
C ASP A 229 -4.95 -5.71 40.32
N SER A 230 -3.66 -5.98 40.02
CA SER A 230 -2.77 -6.74 40.91
C SER A 230 -1.33 -6.21 40.90
N ASN A 231 -0.57 -6.48 41.97
CA ASN A 231 0.86 -6.14 42.04
C ASN A 231 1.61 -6.99 41.01
N TYR A 232 2.10 -6.38 39.94
CA TYR A 232 2.94 -7.01 38.93
C TYR A 232 4.35 -7.27 39.44
N TYR A 233 4.48 -8.13 40.45
CA TYR A 233 5.70 -8.84 40.82
C TYR A 233 5.28 -10.05 41.67
N LYS A 234 5.49 -11.27 41.16
CA LYS A 234 6.03 -12.29 42.06
C LYS A 234 7.41 -11.75 42.41
N ALA A 235 7.60 -11.33 43.66
CA ALA A 235 8.95 -11.22 44.17
C ALA A 235 9.57 -12.61 43.96
N ASP A 236 10.54 -12.73 43.06
CA ASP A 236 11.34 -13.95 42.97
C ASP A 236 11.92 -14.16 44.35
N GLY A 237 11.35 -15.12 45.06
CA GLY A 237 11.81 -15.59 46.36
C GLY A 237 13.16 -16.24 46.17
N HIS A 238 14.20 -15.45 46.23
CA HIS A 238 15.51 -15.89 46.64
C HIS A 238 15.69 -15.44 48.09
N GLU A 239 15.29 -16.32 49.01
CA GLU A 239 15.89 -16.42 50.36
C GLU A 239 17.39 -16.75 50.26
#